data_AF-A0AAU5RUK4-F1
#
_entry.id   AF-A0AAU5RUK4-F1
#
_cell.length_a   1.000
_cell.length_b   1.000
_cell.length_c   1.000
_cell.angle_alpha   90.00
_cell.angle_beta   90.00
_cell.angle_gamma   90.00
#
_symmetry.space_group_name_H-M   'P 1'
#
loop_
_entity.id
_entity.type
_entity.pdbx_description
1 polymer ?
#
loop_
_entity_poly.entity_id
_entity_poly.type
_entity_poly.pdbx_seq_one_letter_code
_entity_poly.pdbx_strand_id
1 'polypeptide(L)'
;MSGLGRGGGRPECGHWIGAEDRYCRAAEGVRPYQQGLRCPLHTPAALAGRPESPPGPGLPAGAWSTPSPQAASSLADERAVASGKRRSSPAVYRAAQAAERDRHR
;
A
#
# COMPACT_ATOMS: atom_id res chain seq x y z
N MET A 1 11.39 24.02 6.51
CA MET A 1 10.84 24.76 5.35
C MET A 1 9.45 24.22 5.12
N SER A 2 8.45 25.02 5.50
CA SER A 2 7.02 25.04 5.15
C SER A 2 6.36 23.73 4.66
N GLY A 3 5.27 23.22 5.23
CA GLY A 3 4.30 23.78 6.15
C GLY A 3 3.12 22.81 6.20
N LEU A 4 2.54 22.66 7.39
CA LEU A 4 1.36 21.86 7.67
C LEU A 4 0.17 22.37 6.86
N GLY A 5 -0.36 21.51 5.98
CA GLY A 5 -1.60 21.74 5.24
C GLY A 5 -2.64 20.65 5.52
N ARG A 6 -2.75 20.16 6.76
CA ARG A 6 -3.98 19.45 7.17
C ARG A 6 -5.06 20.50 7.40
N GLY A 7 -5.67 20.96 6.31
CA GLY A 7 -6.94 21.68 6.37
C GLY A 7 -7.98 20.75 7.00
N GLY A 8 -8.32 21.01 8.26
CA GLY A 8 -9.33 20.29 9.04
C GLY A 8 -10.75 20.60 8.59
N GLY A 9 -11.03 20.49 7.29
CA GLY A 9 -12.38 20.44 6.75
C GLY A 9 -12.92 19.02 6.87
N ARG A 10 -14.24 18.86 7.10
CA ARG A 10 -14.89 17.56 6.96
C ARG A 10 -14.58 17.00 5.55
N PRO A 11 -14.30 15.69 5.41
CA PRO A 11 -14.03 15.12 4.09
C PRO A 11 -15.25 15.32 3.19
N GLU A 12 -15.03 15.97 2.04
CA GLU A 12 -16.07 16.28 1.07
C GLU A 12 -15.76 15.69 -0.31
N CYS A 13 -16.82 15.40 -1.06
CA CYS A 13 -16.71 14.88 -2.41
C CYS A 13 -16.11 15.94 -3.35
N GLY A 14 -14.95 15.62 -3.96
CA GLY A 14 -14.28 16.47 -4.94
C GLY A 14 -14.70 16.21 -6.38
N HIS A 15 -15.86 15.60 -6.63
CA HIS A 15 -16.33 15.36 -8.00
C HIS A 15 -16.87 16.64 -8.63
N TRP A 16 -16.48 16.91 -9.87
CA TRP A 16 -16.99 18.00 -10.69
C TRP A 16 -18.20 17.55 -11.50
N ILE A 17 -19.35 18.21 -11.31
CA ILE A 17 -20.60 17.93 -12.01
C ILE A 17 -20.67 18.84 -13.24
N GLY A 18 -20.26 18.33 -14.40
CA GLY A 18 -20.16 19.13 -15.62
C GLY A 18 -21.48 19.78 -16.06
N ALA A 19 -22.62 19.13 -15.81
CA ALA A 19 -23.94 19.67 -16.14
C ALA A 19 -24.36 20.86 -15.27
N GLU A 20 -23.79 21.00 -14.06
CA GLU A 20 -24.15 22.03 -13.08
C GLU A 20 -23.03 23.06 -12.87
N ASP A 21 -21.92 22.94 -13.60
CA ASP A 21 -20.72 23.80 -13.48
C ASP A 21 -20.24 23.98 -12.02
N ARG A 22 -20.30 22.90 -11.22
CA ARG A 22 -19.92 22.95 -9.79
C ARG A 22 -19.35 21.65 -9.24
N TYR A 23 -18.68 21.76 -8.09
CA TYR A 23 -18.26 20.60 -7.29
C TYR A 23 -19.39 20.07 -6.41
N CYS A 24 -19.45 18.75 -6.25
CA CYS A 24 -20.46 18.07 -5.46
C CYS A 24 -20.43 18.46 -3.97
N ARG A 25 -19.25 18.46 -3.33
CA ARG A 25 -19.06 18.79 -1.90
C ARG A 25 -19.89 17.99 -0.88
N ALA A 26 -20.55 16.91 -1.29
CA ALA A 26 -21.24 16.02 -0.35
C ALA A 26 -20.27 15.50 0.71
N ALA A 27 -20.65 15.60 1.99
CA ALA A 27 -19.80 15.22 3.13
C ALA A 27 -20.17 13.86 3.74
N GLU A 28 -21.18 13.17 3.20
CA GLU A 28 -21.67 11.89 3.70
C GLU A 28 -21.08 10.72 2.92
N GLY A 29 -20.67 9.66 3.65
CA GLY A 29 -20.17 8.43 3.04
C GLY A 29 -18.95 8.62 2.14
N VAL A 30 -18.18 9.69 2.37
CA VAL A 30 -17.04 10.07 1.52
C VAL A 30 -15.89 9.08 1.74
N ARG A 31 -15.42 8.48 0.65
CA ARG A 31 -14.34 7.50 0.65
C ARG A 31 -13.20 7.96 -0.26
N PRO A 32 -11.94 7.61 0.06
CA PRO A 32 -10.80 7.88 -0.81
C PRO A 32 -10.78 6.93 -2.00
N TYR A 33 -10.58 7.49 -3.19
CA TYR A 33 -10.27 6.77 -4.43
C TYR A 33 -9.02 7.39 -5.08
N GLN A 34 -8.47 6.75 -6.12
CA GLN A 34 -7.27 7.26 -6.81
C GLN A 34 -7.47 8.69 -7.34
N GLN A 35 -8.66 9.01 -7.85
CA GLN A 35 -9.02 10.32 -8.37
C GLN A 35 -9.42 11.35 -7.29
N GLY A 36 -9.35 11.00 -6.01
CA GLY A 36 -9.72 11.84 -4.87
C GLY A 36 -10.95 11.34 -4.08
N LEU A 37 -11.41 12.17 -3.15
CA LEU A 37 -12.55 11.88 -2.27
C LEU A 37 -13.87 11.85 -3.06
N ARG A 38 -14.67 10.79 -2.88
CA ARG A 38 -15.96 10.60 -3.56
C ARG A 38 -17.05 10.15 -2.60
N CYS A 39 -18.25 10.73 -2.73
CA CYS A 39 -19.46 10.26 -2.08
C CYS A 39 -20.04 9.02 -2.79
N PRO A 40 -21.03 8.32 -2.21
CA PRO A 40 -21.60 7.09 -2.79
C PRO A 40 -22.18 7.25 -4.21
N LEU A 41 -22.68 8.45 -4.55
CA LEU A 41 -23.19 8.75 -5.90
C LEU A 41 -22.11 8.98 -6.96
N HIS A 42 -20.86 9.27 -6.55
CA HIS A 42 -19.76 9.64 -7.44
C HIS A 42 -18.57 8.67 -7.33
N THR A 43 -18.82 7.43 -6.90
CA THR A 43 -17.81 6.38 -6.99
C THR A 43 -17.52 6.06 -8.46
N PRO A 44 -16.32 5.53 -8.79
CA PRO A 44 -16.06 5.04 -10.14
C PRO A 44 -17.12 4.07 -10.67
N ALA A 45 -17.62 3.19 -9.80
CA ALA A 45 -18.67 2.24 -10.15
C ALA A 45 -19.99 2.94 -10.48
N ALA A 46 -20.42 3.88 -9.63
CA ALA A 46 -21.65 4.65 -9.84
C ALA A 46 -21.61 5.47 -11.14
N LEU A 47 -20.48 6.14 -11.42
CA LEU A 47 -20.28 6.87 -12.68
C LEU A 47 -20.26 5.95 -13.91
N ALA A 48 -19.84 4.69 -13.75
CA ALA A 48 -19.88 3.67 -14.78
C ALA A 48 -21.24 2.93 -14.85
N GLY A 49 -22.25 3.34 -14.08
CA GLY A 49 -23.57 2.68 -14.04
C GLY A 49 -23.54 1.27 -13.44
N ARG A 50 -22.50 0.94 -12.66
CA ARG A 50 -22.31 -0.36 -12.03
C ARG A 50 -22.69 -0.30 -10.54
N PRO A 51 -23.24 -1.39 -9.98
CA PRO A 51 -23.45 -1.48 -8.55
C PRO A 51 -22.11 -1.43 -7.81
N GLU A 52 -22.11 -0.84 -6.61
CA GLU A 52 -20.96 -0.89 -5.71
C GLU A 52 -20.64 -2.35 -5.35
N SER A 53 -19.37 -2.73 -5.42
CA SER A 53 -18.97 -4.08 -5.04
C SER A 53 -19.24 -4.30 -3.54
N PRO A 54 -19.87 -5.42 -3.16
CA PRO A 54 -20.04 -5.75 -1.75
C PRO A 54 -18.68 -5.87 -1.06
N PRO A 55 -18.60 -5.59 0.25
CA PRO A 55 -17.38 -5.83 1.01
C PRO A 55 -16.97 -7.29 0.84
N GLY A 56 -15.73 -7.52 0.38
CA GLY A 56 -15.18 -8.86 0.25
C GLY A 56 -15.01 -9.53 1.62
N PRO A 57 -14.70 -10.84 1.65
CA PRO A 57 -14.54 -11.63 2.89
C PRO A 57 -13.34 -11.22 3.78
N GLY A 58 -12.78 -10.03 3.58
CA GLY A 58 -11.51 -9.61 4.16
C GLY A 58 -10.33 -10.34 3.52
N LEU A 59 -9.13 -10.05 4.03
CA LEU A 59 -7.93 -10.82 3.71
C LEU A 59 -7.85 -12.04 4.66
N PRO A 60 -7.32 -13.19 4.21
CA PRO A 60 -7.06 -14.32 5.10
C PRO A 60 -6.03 -13.92 6.17
N ALA A 61 -6.08 -14.55 7.34
CA ALA A 61 -5.21 -14.24 8.48
C ALA A 61 -3.70 -14.27 8.15
N GLY A 62 -3.29 -15.03 7.13
CA GLY A 62 -1.90 -15.14 6.66
C GLY A 62 -1.55 -14.33 5.41
N ALA A 63 -2.39 -13.40 4.96
CA ALA A 63 -2.20 -12.68 3.69
C ALA A 63 -0.84 -11.97 3.55
N TRP A 64 -0.23 -11.59 4.69
CA TRP A 64 1.06 -10.90 4.75
C TRP A 64 2.21 -11.80 5.22
N SER A 65 1.94 -13.07 5.48
CA SER A 65 2.91 -14.03 6.00
C SER A 65 3.68 -14.76 4.89
N THR A 66 3.16 -14.74 3.66
CA THR A 66 3.86 -15.28 2.51
C THR A 66 5.03 -14.35 2.14
N PRO A 67 6.28 -14.82 2.16
CA PRO A 67 7.42 -13.99 1.76
C PRO A 67 7.26 -13.58 0.29
N SER A 68 7.38 -12.28 0.03
CA SER A 68 7.34 -11.76 -1.33
C SER A 68 8.54 -12.27 -2.15
N PRO A 69 8.47 -12.27 -3.49
CA PRO A 69 9.62 -12.58 -4.34
C PRO A 69 10.86 -11.75 -4.00
N GLN A 70 10.68 -10.48 -3.62
CA GLN A 70 11.78 -9.60 -3.19
C GLN A 70 12.40 -10.07 -1.86
N ALA A 71 11.58 -10.51 -0.90
CA ALA A 71 12.07 -11.07 0.36
C ALA A 71 12.85 -12.38 0.11
N ALA A 72 12.33 -13.27 -0.74
CA ALA A 72 13.00 -14.52 -1.10
C ALA A 72 14.36 -14.29 -1.81
N SER A 73 14.43 -13.29 -2.69
CA SER A 73 15.69 -12.91 -3.36
C SER A 73 16.74 -12.44 -2.36
N SER A 74 16.36 -11.60 -1.40
CA SER A 74 17.27 -11.10 -0.36
C SER A 74 17.87 -12.24 0.46
N LEU A 75 17.06 -13.25 0.81
CA LEU A 75 17.54 -14.47 1.50
C LEU A 75 18.50 -15.32 0.66
N ALA A 76 18.35 -15.33 -0.66
CA ALA A 76 19.28 -16.02 -1.56
C ALA A 76 20.64 -15.30 -1.61
N ASP A 77 20.62 -13.96 -1.71
CA ASP A 77 21.82 -13.12 -1.70
C ASP A 77 22.57 -13.22 -0.37
N GLU A 78 21.85 -13.18 0.75
CA GLU A 78 22.42 -13.36 2.09
C GLU A 78 23.12 -14.72 2.23
N ARG A 79 22.50 -15.81 1.78
CA ARG A 79 23.13 -17.15 1.80
C ARG A 79 24.33 -17.24 0.87
N ALA A 80 24.30 -16.59 -0.29
CA ALA A 80 25.44 -16.53 -1.20
C ALA A 80 26.62 -15.75 -0.58
N VAL A 81 26.33 -14.68 0.16
CA VAL A 81 27.33 -13.93 0.92
C VAL A 81 27.88 -14.75 2.08
N ALA A 82 27.01 -15.33 2.92
CA ALA A 82 27.42 -16.13 4.08
C ALA A 82 28.29 -17.33 3.65
N SER A 83 27.90 -18.04 2.59
CA SER A 83 28.69 -19.17 2.05
C SER A 83 29.96 -18.76 1.30
N GLY A 84 30.23 -17.46 1.12
CA GLY A 84 31.40 -16.96 0.39
C GLY A 84 31.31 -17.10 -1.13
N LYS A 85 30.19 -17.61 -1.67
CA LYS A 85 29.93 -17.70 -3.12
C LYS A 85 29.81 -16.32 -3.78
N ARG A 86 29.52 -15.28 -2.99
CA ARG A 86 29.45 -13.89 -3.43
C ARG A 86 30.48 -13.04 -2.69
N ARG A 87 31.28 -12.27 -3.44
CA ARG A 87 32.21 -11.28 -2.87
C ARG A 87 31.44 -10.21 -2.10
N SER A 88 31.92 -9.85 -0.93
CA SER A 88 31.34 -8.83 -0.05
C SER A 88 32.42 -8.21 0.82
N SER A 89 32.10 -7.12 1.53
CA SER A 89 33.01 -6.57 2.54
C SER A 89 33.07 -7.51 3.76
N PRO A 90 34.18 -7.51 4.53
CA PRO A 90 34.29 -8.35 5.72
C PRO A 90 33.21 -8.09 6.79
N ALA A 91 32.63 -6.89 6.82
CA ALA A 91 31.52 -6.56 7.72
C ALA A 91 30.22 -7.24 7.27
N VAL A 92 29.90 -7.16 5.97
CA VAL A 92 28.69 -7.75 5.39
C VAL A 92 28.73 -9.29 5.46
N TYR A 93 29.90 -9.88 5.22
CA TYR A 93 30.10 -11.32 5.39
C TYR A 93 29.81 -11.80 6.82
N ARG A 94 30.36 -11.10 7.83
CA ARG A 94 30.14 -11.45 9.24
C ARG A 94 28.68 -11.29 9.67
N ALA A 95 28.00 -10.24 9.19
CA ALA A 95 26.58 -10.03 9.45
C ALA A 95 25.72 -11.16 8.86
N ALA A 96 25.98 -11.58 7.62
CA ALA A 96 25.26 -12.68 6.99
C ALA A 96 25.51 -14.03 7.69
N GLN A 97 26.74 -14.29 8.13
CA GLN A 97 27.10 -15.47 8.92
C GLN A 97 26.39 -15.52 10.28
N ALA A 98 26.29 -14.37 10.96
CA ALA A 98 25.55 -14.28 12.22
C ALA A 98 24.06 -14.56 12.00
N ALA A 99 23.46 -13.98 10.97
CA ALA A 99 22.05 -14.20 10.64
C ALA A 99 21.73 -15.67 10.33
N GLU A 100 22.60 -16.40 9.62
CA GLU A 100 22.38 -17.82 9.34
C GLU A 100 22.53 -18.69 10.61
N ARG A 101 23.50 -18.37 11.48
CA ARG A 101 23.64 -19.05 12.77
C ARG A 101 22.41 -18.86 13.65
N ASP A 102 21.84 -17.66 13.68
CA ASP A 102 20.65 -17.37 14.48
C ASP A 102 19.40 -18.10 13.95
N ARG A 103 19.33 -18.39 12.64
CA ARG A 103 18.25 -19.19 12.03
C ARG A 103 18.31 -20.67 12.39
N HIS A 104 19.50 -21.19 12.70
CA HIS A 104 19.74 -22.60 13.00
C HIS A 104 19.71 -22.90 14.51
N ARG A 105 19.46 -21.88 15.33
CA ARG A 105 19.30 -21.99 16.78
C ARG A 105 17.85 -22.25 17.15
#